data_AF-A0A7X7DPG9-F1
#
_entry.id   AF-A0A7X7DPG9-F1
#
_cell.length_a   1.000
_cell.length_b   1.000
_cell.length_c   1.000
_cell.angle_alpha   90.00
_cell.angle_beta   90.00
_cell.angle_gamma   90.00
#
_symmetry.space_group_name_H-M   'P 1'
#
loop_
_entity.id
_entity.type
_entity.pdbx_description
1 polymer ?
#
loop_
_entity_poly.entity_id
_entity_poly.type
_entity_poly.pdbx_seq_one_letter_code
_entity_poly.pdbx_strand_id
1 'polypeptide(L)'
;MVIEHYAGINHNAAINISLSDAPEISDTIINCIRNGSIANVADMKTINDFKLLQISWIFDLNFPRTYTIFNQRRYLENLSEFLPKTADVVETIDLVNRYLQQKCIIERCKIECQIP
;
A
#
# COMPACT_ATOMS: atom_id res chain seq x y z
N MET A 1 12.95 0.30 -8.29
CA MET A 1 11.84 -0.06 -7.35
C MET A 1 10.94 1.16 -7.26
N VAL A 2 9.61 0.98 -7.24
CA VAL A 2 8.58 1.97 -7.65
C VAL A 2 8.63 3.37 -6.98
N ILE A 3 9.44 3.60 -5.94
CA ILE A 3 9.56 4.92 -5.25
C ILE A 3 10.07 6.06 -6.16
N GLU A 4 10.97 5.80 -7.12
CA GLU A 4 11.55 6.86 -7.98
C GLU A 4 10.54 7.48 -8.99
N HIS A 5 9.26 7.15 -8.89
CA HIS A 5 8.22 7.42 -9.88
C HIS A 5 7.01 8.21 -9.35
N TYR A 6 7.06 8.76 -8.13
CA TYR A 6 5.89 9.42 -7.50
C TYR A 6 5.83 10.95 -7.63
N ALA A 7 6.96 11.64 -7.85
CA ALA A 7 6.95 13.10 -8.03
C ALA A 7 6.45 13.54 -9.42
N GLY A 8 6.44 12.62 -10.39
CA GLY A 8 5.86 12.82 -11.71
C GLY A 8 5.13 11.54 -12.08
N ILE A 9 3.80 11.59 -11.99
CA ILE A 9 2.87 10.51 -12.32
C ILE A 9 3.38 9.72 -13.53
N ASN A 10 3.38 8.39 -13.44
CA ASN A 10 3.48 7.55 -14.62
C ASN A 10 2.24 7.76 -15.47
N HIS A 11 2.30 8.81 -16.29
CA HIS A 11 1.39 9.07 -17.38
C HIS A 11 1.20 7.73 -18.12
N ASN A 12 2.24 6.92 -18.35
CA ASN A 12 2.12 5.71 -19.17
C ASN A 12 1.27 4.55 -18.57
N ALA A 13 1.19 4.37 -17.26
CA ALA A 13 0.33 3.32 -16.66
C ALA A 13 -1.12 3.79 -16.47
N ALA A 14 -1.30 5.03 -16.01
CA ALA A 14 -2.62 5.66 -15.91
C ALA A 14 -3.24 5.98 -17.28
N ILE A 15 -2.43 6.34 -18.29
CA ILE A 15 -2.84 6.51 -19.70
C ILE A 15 -3.37 5.18 -20.25
N ASN A 16 -2.75 4.04 -19.92
CA ASN A 16 -3.18 2.75 -20.44
C ASN A 16 -4.51 2.28 -19.83
N ILE A 17 -4.92 2.86 -18.69
CA ILE A 17 -6.13 2.47 -17.92
C ILE A 17 -7.19 3.61 -17.90
N SER A 18 -6.88 4.79 -18.44
CA SER A 18 -7.81 5.96 -18.49
C SER A 18 -8.42 6.33 -17.14
N LEU A 19 -7.60 6.36 -16.08
CA LEU A 19 -8.06 6.74 -14.73
C LEU A 19 -8.28 8.24 -14.61
N SER A 20 -9.30 8.63 -13.85
CA SER A 20 -9.59 10.03 -13.54
C SER A 20 -8.59 10.61 -12.52
N ASP A 21 -8.23 11.89 -12.67
CA ASP A 21 -7.45 12.63 -11.66
C ASP A 21 -8.34 13.28 -10.59
N ALA A 22 -9.60 12.84 -10.49
CA ALA A 22 -10.51 13.31 -9.47
C ALA A 22 -10.05 12.82 -8.08
N PRO A 23 -10.25 13.61 -7.01
CA PRO A 23 -9.67 13.33 -5.69
C PRO A 23 -10.35 12.14 -4.99
N GLU A 24 -11.51 11.70 -5.46
CA GLU A 24 -12.29 10.64 -4.85
C GLU A 24 -11.56 9.29 -4.88
N ILE A 25 -11.93 8.44 -3.93
CA ILE A 25 -11.48 7.06 -3.83
C ILE A 25 -12.72 6.20 -3.80
N SER A 26 -12.69 5.11 -4.57
CA SER A 26 -13.78 4.15 -4.65
C SER A 26 -13.90 3.39 -3.33
N ASP A 27 -15.10 3.35 -2.75
CA ASP A 27 -15.38 2.62 -1.50
C ASP A 27 -14.96 1.15 -1.57
N THR A 28 -15.08 0.52 -2.74
CA THR A 28 -14.64 -0.86 -2.97
C THR A 28 -13.15 -1.04 -2.64
N ILE A 29 -12.30 -0.07 -3.04
CA ILE A 29 -10.85 -0.13 -2.79
C ILE A 29 -10.56 -0.01 -1.29
N ILE A 30 -11.20 0.94 -0.61
CA ILE A 30 -11.07 1.12 0.84
C ILE A 30 -11.52 -0.14 1.60
N ASN A 31 -12.68 -0.69 1.22
CA ASN A 31 -13.24 -1.87 1.87
C ASN A 31 -12.36 -3.11 1.67
N CYS A 32 -11.78 -3.31 0.48
CA CYS A 32 -10.81 -4.38 0.24
C CYS A 32 -9.61 -4.28 1.20
N ILE A 33 -9.05 -3.09 1.37
CA ILE A 33 -7.89 -2.87 2.25
C ILE A 33 -8.29 -3.04 3.72
N ARG A 34 -9.46 -2.52 4.13
CA ARG A 34 -10.00 -2.72 5.49
C ARG A 34 -10.20 -4.20 5.82
N ASN A 35 -10.52 -5.02 4.83
CA ASN A 35 -10.64 -6.47 4.96
C ASN A 35 -9.29 -7.22 4.88
N GLY A 36 -8.16 -6.51 4.75
CA GLY A 36 -6.83 -7.12 4.64
C GLY A 36 -6.59 -7.84 3.32
N SER A 37 -7.28 -7.42 2.26
CA SER A 37 -7.18 -8.01 0.91
C SER A 37 -6.59 -7.02 -0.10
N ILE A 38 -6.02 -7.56 -1.18
CA ILE A 38 -5.55 -6.76 -2.31
C ILE A 38 -6.76 -6.18 -3.04
N ALA A 39 -6.71 -4.89 -3.36
CA ALA A 39 -7.72 -4.25 -4.21
C ALA A 39 -7.57 -4.68 -5.68
N ASN A 40 -8.69 -4.83 -6.40
CA ASN A 40 -8.66 -5.27 -7.79
C ASN A 40 -8.46 -4.11 -8.76
N VAL A 41 -7.64 -4.32 -9.79
CA VAL A 41 -7.42 -3.36 -10.89
C VAL A 41 -8.73 -2.99 -11.58
N ALA A 42 -9.67 -3.94 -11.68
CA ALA A 42 -10.98 -3.71 -12.30
C ALA A 42 -11.89 -2.73 -11.53
N ASP A 43 -11.62 -2.51 -10.24
CA ASP A 43 -12.43 -1.64 -9.38
C ASP A 43 -11.93 -0.18 -9.36
N MET A 44 -10.80 0.11 -10.00
CA MET A 44 -10.19 1.43 -10.01
C MET A 44 -10.93 2.41 -10.92
N LYS A 45 -11.14 3.63 -10.42
CA LYS A 45 -11.73 4.75 -11.16
C LYS A 45 -10.82 5.97 -11.17
N THR A 46 -10.02 6.14 -10.12
CA THR A 46 -9.14 7.30 -9.96
C THR A 46 -7.67 6.93 -9.80
N ILE A 47 -6.78 7.91 -9.98
CA ILE A 47 -5.35 7.76 -9.69
C ILE A 47 -5.12 7.42 -8.20
N ASN A 48 -6.00 7.88 -7.30
CA ASN A 48 -5.90 7.56 -5.89
C ASN A 48 -6.28 6.10 -5.60
N ASP A 49 -7.23 5.52 -6.36
CA ASP A 49 -7.52 4.09 -6.31
C ASP A 49 -6.29 3.26 -6.66
N PHE A 50 -5.55 3.66 -7.70
CA PHE A 50 -4.31 2.99 -8.10
C PHE A 50 -3.23 3.05 -7.01
N LYS A 51 -3.03 4.22 -6.38
CA LYS A 51 -2.07 4.38 -5.27
C LYS A 51 -2.43 3.48 -4.09
N LEU A 52 -3.71 3.40 -3.71
CA LEU A 52 -4.18 2.51 -2.64
C LEU A 52 -4.07 1.03 -3.02
N LEU A 53 -4.32 0.67 -4.27
CA LEU A 53 -4.08 -0.67 -4.78
C LEU A 53 -2.62 -1.07 -4.62
N GLN A 54 -1.67 -0.19 -4.95
CA GLN A 54 -0.23 -0.46 -4.74
C GLN A 54 0.11 -0.67 -3.27
N ILE A 55 -0.53 0.06 -2.36
CA ILE A 55 -0.38 -0.13 -0.91
C ILE A 55 -0.95 -1.49 -0.48
N SER A 56 -2.08 -1.92 -1.06
CA SER A 56 -2.73 -3.19 -0.73
C SER A 56 -1.90 -4.44 -1.08
N TRP A 57 -0.89 -4.33 -1.96
CA TRP A 57 0.04 -5.43 -2.28
C TRP A 57 0.83 -5.94 -1.08
N ILE A 58 0.91 -5.16 -0.01
CA ILE A 58 1.50 -5.61 1.25
C ILE A 58 0.85 -6.89 1.81
N PHE A 59 -0.43 -7.13 1.52
CA PHE A 59 -1.15 -8.30 2.02
C PHE A 59 -0.74 -9.61 1.33
N ASP A 60 -0.08 -9.55 0.17
CA ASP A 60 0.32 -10.70 -0.64
C ASP A 60 1.84 -10.89 -0.74
N LEU A 61 2.58 -10.27 0.18
CA LEU A 61 4.02 -10.47 0.23
C LEU A 61 4.36 -11.87 0.73
N ASN A 62 4.94 -12.67 -0.16
CA ASN A 62 5.29 -14.08 0.07
C ASN A 62 6.50 -14.31 0.99
N PHE A 63 7.38 -13.32 1.16
CA PHE A 63 8.62 -13.48 1.94
C PHE A 63 8.60 -12.58 3.19
N PRO A 64 8.78 -13.14 4.41
CA PRO A 64 8.80 -12.36 5.65
C PRO A 64 9.77 -11.17 5.62
N ARG A 65 10.99 -11.39 5.09
CA ARG A 65 12.03 -10.35 4.95
C ARG A 65 11.60 -9.15 4.12
N THR A 66 10.66 -9.34 3.20
CA THR A 66 10.13 -8.24 2.41
C THR A 66 9.41 -7.22 3.28
N TYR A 67 8.70 -7.63 4.34
CA TYR A 67 8.05 -6.70 5.26
C TYR A 67 9.07 -5.81 5.98
N THR A 68 10.16 -6.40 6.48
CA THR A 68 11.24 -5.63 7.13
C THR A 68 11.90 -4.63 6.17
N ILE A 69 12.21 -5.06 4.94
CA ILE A 69 12.75 -4.14 3.92
C ILE A 69 11.73 -3.05 3.57
N PHE A 70 10.46 -3.41 3.47
CA PHE A 70 9.38 -2.49 3.15
C PHE A 70 9.26 -1.37 4.20
N ASN A 71 9.33 -1.76 5.48
CA ASN A 71 9.34 -0.85 6.62
C ASN A 71 10.61 0.01 6.69
N GLN A 72 11.79 -0.59 6.54
CA GLN A 72 13.08 0.13 6.61
C GLN A 72 13.21 1.22 5.54
N ARG A 73 12.66 0.96 4.35
CA ARG A 73 12.68 1.89 3.23
C ARG A 73 11.48 2.85 3.22
N ARG A 74 10.62 2.76 4.24
CA ARG A 74 9.47 3.65 4.45
C ARG A 74 8.54 3.72 3.23
N TYR A 75 8.32 2.57 2.58
CA TYR A 75 7.47 2.54 1.38
C TYR A 75 6.05 2.99 1.70
N LEU A 76 5.46 2.54 2.82
CA LEU A 76 4.09 2.92 3.16
C LEU A 76 3.95 4.43 3.31
N GLU A 77 4.88 5.05 4.04
CA GLU A 77 4.90 6.49 4.30
C GLU A 77 5.08 7.26 3.00
N ASN A 78 6.07 6.89 2.18
CA ASN A 78 6.33 7.54 0.90
C ASN A 78 5.14 7.42 -0.06
N LEU A 79 4.45 6.27 -0.09
CA LEU A 79 3.25 6.08 -0.90
C LEU A 79 2.07 6.92 -0.40
N SER A 80 1.90 6.98 0.92
CA SER A 80 0.80 7.71 1.55
C SER A 80 0.90 9.23 1.42
N GLU A 81 2.09 9.77 1.20
CA GLU A 81 2.32 11.21 1.04
C GLU A 81 1.55 11.80 -0.15
N PHE A 82 1.31 10.99 -1.18
CA PHE A 82 0.62 11.41 -2.42
C PHE A 82 -0.88 11.15 -2.40
N LEU A 83 -1.45 10.69 -1.27
CA LEU A 83 -2.87 10.43 -1.12
C LEU A 83 -3.59 11.62 -0.46
N PRO A 84 -4.88 11.82 -0.76
CA PRO A 84 -5.67 12.83 -0.06
C PRO A 84 -5.79 12.48 1.42
N LYS A 85 -5.63 13.47 2.30
CA LYS A 85 -5.68 13.29 3.77
C LYS A 85 -7.11 13.28 4.31
N THR A 86 -7.98 12.48 3.70
CA THR A 86 -9.35 12.25 4.21
C THR A 86 -9.31 11.28 5.39
N ALA A 87 -10.36 11.29 6.22
CA ALA A 87 -10.45 10.39 7.38
C ALA A 87 -10.33 8.91 6.96
N ASP A 88 -11.05 8.49 5.90
CA ASP A 88 -11.01 7.11 5.41
C ASP A 88 -9.61 6.69 4.96
N VAL A 89 -8.87 7.57 4.28
CA VAL A 89 -7.50 7.28 3.86
C VAL A 89 -6.60 7.14 5.06
N VAL A 90 -6.63 8.08 6.00
CA VAL A 90 -5.79 8.05 7.19
C VAL A 90 -6.02 6.76 7.98
N GLU A 91 -7.28 6.38 8.22
CA GLU A 91 -7.62 5.12 8.89
C GLU A 91 -7.13 3.89 8.13
N THR A 92 -7.23 3.92 6.81
CA THR A 92 -6.79 2.84 5.92
C THR A 92 -5.27 2.67 5.98
N ILE A 93 -4.50 3.77 5.92
CA ILE A 93 -3.05 3.75 6.05
C ILE A 93 -2.62 3.27 7.43
N ASP A 94 -3.30 3.72 8.49
CA ASP A 94 -3.03 3.27 9.85
C ASP A 94 -3.26 1.76 10.03
N LEU A 95 -4.32 1.23 9.43
CA LEU A 95 -4.59 -0.22 9.42
C LEU A 95 -3.47 -0.99 8.73
N VAL A 96 -3.05 -0.53 7.55
CA VAL A 96 -1.95 -1.15 6.80
C VAL A 96 -0.63 -1.07 7.58
N ASN A 97 -0.35 0.07 8.24
CA ASN A 97 0.83 0.23 9.07
C ASN A 97 0.83 -0.76 10.25
N ARG A 98 -0.31 -0.91 10.94
CA ARG A 98 -0.43 -1.92 12.03
C ARG A 98 -0.15 -3.33 11.52
N TYR A 99 -0.66 -3.69 10.35
CA TYR A 99 -0.36 -4.97 9.71
C TYR A 99 1.14 -5.13 9.41
N LEU A 100 1.76 -4.11 8.79
CA LEU A 100 3.20 -4.09 8.50
C LEU A 100 4.04 -4.31 9.77
N GLN A 101 3.78 -3.54 10.82
CA GLN A 101 4.51 -3.63 12.08
C GLN A 101 4.36 -5.00 12.72
N GLN A 102 3.15 -5.57 12.73
CA GLN A 102 2.91 -6.91 13.23
C GLN A 102 3.76 -7.96 12.49
N LYS A 103 3.83 -7.89 11.15
CA LYS A 103 4.64 -8.82 10.35
C LYS A 103 6.14 -8.65 10.62
N CYS A 104 6.63 -7.42 10.77
CA CYS A 104 8.02 -7.15 11.13
C CYS A 104 8.40 -7.68 12.51
N ILE A 105 7.50 -7.58 13.51
CA ILE A 105 7.72 -8.15 14.85
C ILE A 105 7.84 -9.66 14.77
N ILE A 106 6.90 -10.32 14.08
CA ILE A 106 6.89 -11.79 13.95
C ILE A 106 8.18 -12.29 13.28
N GLU A 107 8.68 -11.57 12.26
CA GLU A 107 9.95 -11.93 11.61
C GLU A 107 11.13 -11.84 12.59
N ARG A 108 11.25 -10.75 13.36
CA ARG A 108 12.33 -10.58 14.34
C ARG A 108 12.30 -11.68 15.41
N CYS A 109 11.13 -11.97 15.98
CA CYS A 109 11.00 -13.04 16.98
C CYS A 109 11.40 -14.41 16.42
N LYS A 110 11.10 -14.70 15.14
CA LYS A 110 11.52 -15.97 14.51
C LYS A 110 13.04 -16.06 14.36
N ILE A 111 13.71 -14.95 14.07
CA ILE A 111 15.17 -14.90 13.97
C ILE A 111 15.80 -15.06 15.37
N GLU A 112 15.30 -14.36 16.38
CA GLU A 112 15.79 -14.44 17.75
C GLU A 112 15.65 -15.84 18.36
N CYS A 113 14.53 -16.53 18.14
CA CYS A 113 14.34 -17.91 18.61
C CYS A 113 15.20 -18.96 17.88
N GLN A 114 15.87 -18.60 16.78
CA GLN A 114 16.76 -19.49 16.03
C GLN A 114 18.24 -19.33 16.43
N ILE A 115 18.55 -18.40 17.33
CA ILE A 115 19.90 -18.19 17.87
C ILE A 115 20.01 -19.04 19.15
N PRO A 116 20.99 -19.96 19.25
CA PRO A 116 21.19 -20.82 20.42
C PRO A 116 21.64 -20.05 21.67
#